data_AF-A0A5D5AVH7-F1
#
_entry.id   AF-A0A5D5AVH7-F1
#
_cell.length_a   1.000
_cell.length_b   1.000
_cell.length_c   1.000
_cell.angle_alpha   90.00
_cell.angle_beta   90.00
_cell.angle_gamma   90.00
#
_symmetry.space_group_name_H-M   'P 1'
#
loop_
_entity.id
_entity.type
_entity.pdbx_description
1 polymer ?
#
loop_
_entity_poly.entity_id
_entity_poly.type
_entity_poly.pdbx_seq_one_letter_code
_entity_poly.pdbx_strand_id
1 'polypeptide(L)'
;MRRLTTLFPSEFLEEHAEELGVVERDRKLQMPAFVWAFVFGFAAGESRTLAGFRRSYNSTADKTISPGGFYHRLTPSLAEYFRDLVEHGLDEVAVPDTVDADIDRFRDVMIAD
;
A
#
# COMPACT_ATOMS: atom_id res chain seq x y z
N MET A 1 -13.54 0.68 -5.05
CA MET A 1 -13.34 -0.39 -4.03
C MET A 1 -12.97 -1.72 -4.65
N ARG A 2 -13.85 -2.37 -5.43
CA ARG A 2 -13.65 -3.77 -5.88
C ARG A 2 -12.29 -4.08 -6.52
N ARG A 3 -11.73 -3.20 -7.36
CA ARG A 3 -10.39 -3.40 -7.96
C ARG A 3 -9.26 -3.36 -6.92
N LEU A 4 -9.27 -2.37 -6.02
CA LEU A 4 -8.24 -2.21 -5.00
C LEU A 4 -8.26 -3.34 -3.97
N THR A 5 -9.44 -3.83 -3.58
CA THR A 5 -9.55 -4.97 -2.66
C THR A 5 -9.21 -6.31 -3.31
N THR A 6 -9.19 -6.39 -4.64
CA THR A 6 -8.68 -7.55 -5.38
C THR A 6 -7.16 -7.50 -5.49
N LEU A 7 -6.60 -6.31 -5.73
CA LEU A 7 -5.15 -6.08 -5.78
C LEU A 7 -4.49 -6.21 -4.40
N PHE A 8 -5.20 -5.80 -3.35
CA PHE A 8 -4.74 -5.89 -1.96
C PHE A 8 -5.76 -6.65 -1.10
N PRO A 9 -5.82 -7.99 -1.20
CA PRO A 9 -6.61 -8.82 -0.30
C PRO A 9 -6.19 -8.62 1.16
N SER A 10 -7.11 -8.78 2.10
CA SER A 10 -6.82 -8.59 3.53
C SER A 10 -5.72 -9.53 4.04
N GLU A 11 -5.72 -10.77 3.58
CA GLU A 11 -4.69 -11.78 3.93
C GLU A 11 -3.30 -11.33 3.49
N PHE A 12 -3.15 -10.88 2.24
CA PHE A 12 -1.89 -10.30 1.74
C PHE A 12 -1.39 -9.13 2.60
N LEU A 13 -2.29 -8.21 2.97
CA LEU A 13 -1.93 -7.06 3.80
C LEU A 13 -1.46 -7.48 5.21
N GLU A 14 -2.04 -8.54 5.77
CA GLU A 14 -1.67 -9.06 7.08
C GLU A 14 -0.33 -9.81 7.02
N GLU A 15 -0.19 -10.75 6.08
CA GLU A 15 1.03 -11.55 5.89
C GLU A 15 2.25 -10.67 5.63
N HIS A 16 2.15 -9.72 4.68
CA HIS A 16 3.27 -8.82 4.36
C HIS A 16 3.68 -7.94 5.55
N ALA A 17 2.71 -7.55 6.39
CA ALA A 17 2.99 -6.75 7.58
C ALA A 17 3.65 -7.56 8.70
N GLU A 18 3.34 -8.85 8.80
CA GLU A 18 4.01 -9.79 9.70
C GLU A 18 5.44 -10.07 9.23
N GLU A 19 5.65 -10.30 7.94
CA GLU A 19 6.97 -10.55 7.33
C GLU A 19 7.94 -9.39 7.56
N LEU A 20 7.48 -8.15 7.38
CA LEU A 20 8.28 -6.94 7.58
C LEU A 20 8.35 -6.49 9.07
N GLY A 21 7.70 -7.23 9.99
CA GLY A 21 7.72 -6.93 11.42
C GLY A 21 7.02 -5.62 11.81
N VAL A 22 6.13 -5.09 10.96
CA VAL A 22 5.34 -3.87 11.23
C VAL A 22 4.33 -4.12 12.36
N VAL A 23 3.86 -5.37 12.46
CA VAL A 23 2.97 -5.82 13.52
C VAL A 23 3.70 -6.87 14.35
N GLU A 24 4.16 -6.50 15.55
CA GLU A 24 4.39 -7.50 16.59
C GLU A 24 3.05 -8.20 16.91
N ARG A 25 3.09 -9.51 17.19
CA ARG A 25 1.96 -10.43 17.48
C ARG A 25 0.90 -9.97 18.51
N ASP A 26 0.98 -8.76 19.02
CA ASP A 26 -0.10 -8.08 19.74
C ASP A 26 -1.23 -7.71 18.75
N ARG A 27 -2.24 -8.59 18.64
CA ARG A 27 -3.49 -8.52 17.83
C ARG A 27 -4.40 -7.32 18.13
N LYS A 28 -3.84 -6.13 18.35
CA LYS A 28 -4.55 -4.88 18.59
C LYS A 28 -4.65 -4.01 17.34
N LEU A 29 -3.78 -4.21 16.35
CA LEU A 29 -3.79 -3.48 15.10
C LEU A 29 -4.34 -4.36 13.98
N GLN A 30 -5.41 -3.90 13.32
CA GLN A 30 -5.96 -4.55 12.13
C GLN A 30 -5.36 -3.90 10.90
N MET A 31 -4.35 -4.54 10.30
CA MET A 31 -3.58 -3.93 9.21
C MET A 31 -4.43 -3.54 7.99
N PRO A 32 -5.41 -4.34 7.54
CA PRO A 32 -6.27 -3.93 6.43
C PRO A 32 -7.03 -2.62 6.72
N ALA A 33 -7.65 -2.50 7.89
CA ALA A 33 -8.34 -1.28 8.29
C ALA A 33 -7.38 -0.08 8.42
N PHE A 34 -6.14 -0.34 8.85
CA PHE A 34 -5.11 0.68 8.98
C PHE A 34 -4.68 1.22 7.61
N VAL A 35 -4.37 0.34 6.66
CA VAL A 35 -4.02 0.70 5.27
C VAL A 35 -5.14 1.52 4.64
N TRP A 36 -6.39 1.06 4.73
CA TRP A 36 -7.52 1.77 4.13
C TRP A 36 -7.76 3.14 4.76
N ALA A 37 -7.51 3.31 6.06
CA ALA A 37 -7.61 4.61 6.69
C ALA A 37 -6.66 5.65 6.06
N PHE A 38 -5.43 5.25 5.70
CA PHE A 38 -4.50 6.12 4.98
C PHE A 38 -4.94 6.35 3.54
N VAL A 39 -5.26 5.29 2.79
CA VAL A 39 -5.69 5.39 1.39
C VAL A 39 -6.88 6.35 1.24
N PHE A 40 -7.90 6.20 2.08
CA PHE A 40 -9.08 7.08 2.02
C PHE A 40 -8.79 8.48 2.55
N GLY A 41 -8.01 8.63 3.63
CA GLY A 41 -7.68 9.97 4.14
C GLY A 41 -6.82 10.80 3.17
N PHE A 42 -6.02 10.16 2.31
CA PHE A 42 -5.28 10.84 1.24
C PHE A 42 -6.11 11.09 -0.02
N ALA A 43 -6.91 10.10 -0.46
CA ALA A 43 -7.66 10.16 -1.71
C ALA A 43 -8.98 10.95 -1.61
N ALA A 44 -9.67 10.89 -0.48
CA ALA A 44 -11.01 11.49 -0.30
C ALA A 44 -10.99 12.91 0.30
N GLY A 45 -9.82 13.43 0.70
CA GLY A 45 -9.67 14.80 1.20
C GLY A 45 -10.26 15.08 2.59
N GLU A 46 -10.83 14.07 3.27
CA GLU A 46 -11.56 14.25 4.54
C GLU A 46 -10.68 14.65 5.74
N SER A 47 -9.36 14.45 5.69
CA SER A 47 -8.33 15.19 6.44
C SER A 47 -6.98 14.46 6.40
N ARG A 48 -5.93 15.15 5.91
CA ARG A 48 -4.55 14.65 5.94
C ARG A 48 -3.89 14.87 7.31
N THR A 49 -4.63 14.57 8.37
CA THR A 49 -4.15 14.72 9.75
C THR A 49 -4.04 13.35 10.40
N LEU A 50 -3.05 13.15 11.26
CA LEU A 50 -2.91 11.88 11.99
C LEU A 50 -4.14 11.57 12.85
N ALA A 51 -4.78 12.60 13.41
CA ALA A 51 -6.05 12.45 14.12
C ALA A 51 -7.23 12.06 13.20
N GLY A 52 -7.21 12.50 11.94
CA GLY A 52 -8.15 12.09 10.89
C GLY A 52 -7.98 10.61 10.54
N PHE A 53 -6.75 10.19 10.21
CA PHE A 53 -6.44 8.80 9.91
C PHE A 53 -6.82 7.85 11.06
N ARG A 54 -6.52 8.23 12.31
CA ARG A 54 -6.93 7.44 13.48
C ARG A 54 -8.45 7.31 13.62
N ARG A 55 -9.21 8.39 13.36
CA ARG A 55 -10.68 8.34 13.40
C ARG A 55 -11.24 7.46 12.30
N SER A 56 -10.68 7.55 11.09
CA SER A 56 -11.02 6.65 9.99
C SER A 56 -10.77 5.20 10.37
N TYR A 57 -9.58 4.85 10.87
CA TYR A 57 -9.29 3.50 11.39
C TYR A 57 -10.32 3.03 12.44
N ASN A 58 -10.57 3.85 13.48
CA ASN A 58 -11.50 3.49 14.56
C ASN A 58 -12.96 3.35 14.10
N SER A 59 -13.34 3.91 12.94
CA SER A 59 -14.69 3.79 12.40
C SER A 59 -14.94 2.45 11.69
N THR A 60 -13.86 1.76 11.28
CA THR A 60 -13.93 0.52 10.50
C THR A 60 -13.28 -0.67 11.19
N ALA A 61 -12.40 -0.46 12.15
CA ALA A 61 -11.75 -1.51 12.92
C ALA A 61 -12.66 -2.06 14.03
N ASP A 62 -12.59 -3.36 14.30
CA ASP A 62 -13.26 -4.02 15.42
C ASP A 62 -12.72 -3.54 16.77
N LYS A 63 -11.44 -3.14 16.81
CA LYS A 63 -10.79 -2.60 18.01
C LYS A 63 -10.27 -1.20 17.78
N THR A 64 -10.75 -0.27 18.60
CA THR A 64 -10.26 1.11 18.58
C THR A 64 -8.85 1.21 19.15
N ILE A 65 -8.07 2.15 18.61
CA ILE A 65 -6.75 2.51 19.11
C ILE A 65 -6.76 3.92 19.72
N SER A 66 -6.00 4.09 20.81
CA SER A 66 -5.78 5.38 21.46
C SER A 66 -4.90 6.29 20.58
N PRO A 67 -4.89 7.61 20.82
CA PRO A 67 -3.99 8.52 20.11
C PRO A 67 -2.51 8.10 20.23
N GLY A 68 -2.04 7.84 21.45
CA GLY A 68 -0.65 7.40 21.68
C GLY A 68 -0.35 6.07 21.01
N GLY A 69 -1.27 5.10 21.10
CA GLY A 69 -1.12 3.80 20.44
C GLY A 69 -1.02 3.93 18.93
N PHE A 70 -1.79 4.83 18.31
CA PHE A 70 -1.73 5.09 16.87
C PHE A 70 -0.37 5.67 16.48
N TYR A 71 0.11 6.68 17.21
CA TYR A 71 1.40 7.32 16.89
C TYR A 71 2.59 6.38 17.07
N HIS A 72 2.55 5.46 18.02
CA HIS A 72 3.58 4.43 18.18
C HIS A 72 3.71 3.49 16.97
N ARG A 73 2.67 3.35 16.14
CA ARG A 73 2.71 2.53 14.92
C ARG A 73 3.31 3.26 13.72
N LEU A 74 3.52 4.58 13.80
CA LEU A 74 4.11 5.38 12.74
C LEU A 74 5.64 5.23 12.74
N THR A 75 6.10 4.06 12.31
CA THR A 75 7.51 3.67 12.31
C THR A 75 8.13 3.72 10.91
N PRO A 76 9.47 3.73 10.79
CA PRO A 76 10.13 3.55 9.50
C PRO A 76 9.73 2.26 8.77
N SER A 77 9.56 1.15 9.50
CA SER A 77 9.10 -0.12 8.92
C SER A 77 7.69 -0.03 8.35
N LEU A 78 6.80 0.75 8.96
CA LEU A 78 5.49 1.03 8.37
C LEU A 78 5.62 1.80 7.05
N ALA A 79 6.55 2.75 6.96
CA ALA A 79 6.79 3.49 5.71
C ALA A 79 7.36 2.58 4.62
N GLU A 80 8.24 1.63 4.98
CA GLU A 80 8.75 0.60 4.07
C GLU A 80 7.63 -0.29 3.57
N TYR A 81 6.78 -0.80 4.47
CA TYR A 81 5.59 -1.56 4.11
C TYR A 81 4.69 -0.83 3.10
N PHE A 82 4.43 0.46 3.30
CA PHE A 82 3.65 1.23 2.34
C PHE A 82 4.35 1.41 0.98
N ARG A 83 5.68 1.47 0.93
CA ARG A 83 6.43 1.51 -0.33
C ARG A 83 6.27 0.19 -1.08
N ASP A 84 6.42 -0.94 -0.39
CA ASP A 84 6.27 -2.27 -0.99
C ASP A 84 4.86 -2.46 -1.56
N LEU A 85 3.82 -2.00 -0.85
CA LEU A 85 2.45 -2.05 -1.37
C LEU A 85 2.30 -1.23 -2.66
N VAL A 86 2.96 -0.08 -2.76
CA VAL A 86 2.93 0.75 -3.98
C VAL A 86 3.69 0.05 -5.11
N GLU A 87 4.87 -0.52 -4.84
CA GLU A 87 5.66 -1.27 -5.81
C GLU A 87 4.86 -2.47 -6.34
N HIS A 88 4.31 -3.30 -5.46
CA HIS A 88 3.43 -4.42 -5.83
C HIS A 88 2.25 -3.96 -6.68
N GLY A 89 1.60 -2.87 -6.28
CA GLY A 89 0.48 -2.31 -7.02
C GLY A 89 0.87 -1.82 -8.41
N LEU A 90 2.08 -1.29 -8.60
CA LEU A 90 2.61 -0.89 -9.89
C LEU A 90 2.95 -2.09 -10.77
N ASP A 91 3.57 -3.13 -10.21
CA ASP A 91 3.94 -4.34 -10.95
C ASP A 91 2.72 -5.09 -11.49
N GLU A 92 1.66 -5.20 -10.70
CA GLU A 92 0.42 -5.89 -11.09
C GLU A 92 -0.44 -5.12 -12.11
N VAL A 93 -0.33 -3.79 -12.12
CA VAL A 93 -1.09 -2.94 -13.06
C VAL A 93 -0.28 -2.55 -14.29
N ALA A 94 1.04 -2.70 -14.25
CA ALA A 94 1.91 -2.50 -15.39
C ALA A 94 1.56 -3.55 -16.44
N VAL A 95 1.06 -3.08 -17.58
CA VAL A 95 1.05 -3.91 -18.79
C VAL A 95 2.52 -4.05 -19.20
N PRO A 96 3.06 -5.26 -19.39
CA PRO A 96 4.38 -5.39 -19.96
C PRO A 96 4.35 -4.67 -21.30
N ASP A 97 5.08 -3.57 -21.39
CA ASP A 97 5.32 -2.85 -22.62
C ASP A 97 5.94 -3.86 -23.59
N THR A 98 5.12 -4.46 -24.44
CA THR A 98 5.58 -5.21 -25.63
C THR A 98 6.13 -4.19 -26.62
N VAL A 99 7.24 -3.56 -26.25
CA VAL A 99 8.01 -2.63 -27.06
C VAL A 99 9.24 -3.36 -27.64
N ASP A 100 9.43 -4.65 -27.34
CA ASP A 100 10.50 -5.44 -27.96
C ASP A 100 10.28 -5.65 -29.47
N ALA A 101 9.04 -5.87 -29.92
CA ALA A 101 8.80 -6.21 -31.32
C ALA A 101 9.00 -5.03 -32.30
N ASP A 102 8.78 -3.79 -31.86
CA ASP A 102 8.88 -2.60 -32.73
C ASP A 102 10.26 -1.93 -32.68
N ILE A 103 11.04 -2.11 -31.60
CA ILE A 103 12.38 -1.53 -31.48
C ILE A 103 13.43 -2.31 -32.28
N ASP A 104 13.25 -3.62 -32.50
CA ASP A 104 14.15 -4.43 -33.33
C ASP A 104 14.21 -3.91 -34.79
N ARG A 105 13.13 -3.30 -35.29
CA ARG A 105 13.08 -2.66 -36.62
C ARG A 105 13.99 -1.44 -36.73
N PHE A 106 14.31 -0.77 -35.63
CA PHE A 106 15.20 0.40 -35.63
C PHE A 106 16.68 0.01 -35.55
N ARG A 107 17.00 -1.24 -35.21
CA ARG A 107 18.39 -1.72 -35.15
C ARG A 107 19.05 -1.75 -36.55
N ASP A 108 18.28 -2.02 -37.59
CA ASP A 108 18.75 -2.01 -38.98
C ASP A 108 19.07 -0.61 -39.51
N VAL A 109 18.54 0.45 -38.90
CA VAL A 109 18.79 1.85 -39.30
C VAL A 109 20.10 2.39 -38.69
N MET A 110 20.58 1.79 -37.60
CA MET A 110 21.79 2.22 -36.88
C MET A 110 23.09 1.55 -37.39
N ILE A 111 23.03 0.70 -38.42
CA ILE A 111 24.19 -0.03 -38.98
C ILE A 111 24.74 0.63 -40.26
N ALA A 112 24.22 1.79 -40.67
CA ALA A 112 24.73 2.54 -41.81
C ALA A 112 25.11 3.98 -41.43
N ASP A 113 26.29 4.15 -40.83
CA ASP A 113 27.36 5.11 -41.21
C ASP A 113 28.63 4.84 -40.36
#